data_AF-A0A9P0Q3Y3-F1
#
_entry.id   AF-A0A9P0Q3Y3-F1
#
_cell.length_a   1.000
_cell.length_b   1.000
_cell.length_c   1.000
_cell.angle_alpha   90.00
_cell.angle_beta   90.00
_cell.angle_gamma   90.00
#
_symmetry.space_group_name_H-M   'P 1'
#
loop_
_entity.id
_entity.type
_entity.pdbx_description
1 polymer ?
#
loop_
_entity_poly.entity_id
_entity_poly.type
_entity_poly.pdbx_seq_one_letter_code
_entity_poly.pdbx_strand_id
1 'polypeptide(L)'
;MTPSKLQDHLRRCHPDKTEKDLKYFQTLKDKFQKRPTLDRMFASTSQRNDDGLRASYNILLLIAKSGKPHTIGEKLILPAVEEVLKNVLHKPASDIIKRIPLSNNTVERRIDEMSSDIESFLCNYLQTTHFSIQLDESTLPDNAALLLAYTSCQEDDVSTYVQHLNALYSDFESRFEDILIMVIPPWIINPYGDIEETNVIIQEELTEVQTKNLRFSLNRDISNSGCKTTYPLLIPYYGI
;
A
#
# COMPACT_ATOMS: atom_id res chain seq x y z
N MET A 1 -46.74 -36.96 39.98
CA MET A 1 -45.61 -36.61 39.09
C MET A 1 -46.03 -35.41 38.26
N THR A 2 -45.22 -34.35 38.23
CA THR A 2 -45.47 -33.19 37.38
C THR A 2 -45.26 -33.59 35.91
N PRO A 3 -46.20 -33.26 35.00
CA PRO A 3 -46.01 -33.53 33.58
C PRO A 3 -44.78 -32.76 33.05
N SER A 4 -44.10 -33.35 32.07
CA SER A 4 -42.93 -32.70 31.48
C SER A 4 -43.34 -31.44 30.71
N LYS A 5 -42.45 -30.44 30.62
CA LYS A 5 -42.69 -29.22 29.83
C LYS A 5 -43.10 -29.51 28.38
N LEU A 6 -42.57 -30.59 27.80
CA LEU A 6 -42.92 -31.04 26.46
C LEU A 6 -44.37 -31.57 26.41
N GLN A 7 -44.78 -32.34 27.41
CA GLN A 7 -46.14 -32.88 27.49
C GLN A 7 -47.18 -31.77 27.68
N ASP A 8 -46.88 -30.76 28.51
CA ASP A 8 -47.74 -29.59 28.68
C ASP A 8 -47.82 -28.74 27.42
N HIS A 9 -46.69 -28.53 26.74
CA HIS A 9 -46.66 -27.82 25.46
C HIS A 9 -47.50 -28.54 24.39
N LEU A 10 -47.38 -29.86 24.28
CA LEU A 10 -48.21 -30.64 23.36
C LEU A 10 -49.69 -30.52 23.71
N ARG A 11 -50.08 -30.66 24.98
CA ARG A 11 -51.47 -30.52 25.41
C ARG A 11 -52.06 -29.14 25.12
N ARG A 12 -51.25 -28.08 25.26
CA ARG A 12 -51.71 -26.69 25.10
C ARG A 12 -51.70 -26.22 23.65
N CYS A 13 -50.68 -26.57 22.88
CA CYS A 13 -50.45 -26.02 21.55
C CYS A 13 -50.73 -27.01 20.41
N HIS A 14 -50.64 -28.32 20.67
CA HIS A 14 -50.84 -29.37 19.67
C HIS A 14 -51.63 -30.57 20.26
N PRO A 15 -52.89 -30.35 20.68
CA PRO A 15 -53.66 -31.37 21.41
C PRO A 15 -53.77 -32.69 20.66
N ASP A 16 -53.86 -32.61 19.32
CA ASP A 16 -53.91 -33.71 18.35
C ASP A 16 -52.65 -34.60 18.33
N LYS A 17 -51.55 -34.13 18.92
CA LYS A 17 -50.24 -34.81 18.93
C LYS A 17 -49.84 -35.36 20.29
N THR A 18 -50.69 -35.18 21.31
CA THR A 18 -50.40 -35.55 22.71
C THR A 18 -50.22 -37.05 22.91
N GLU A 19 -50.95 -37.86 22.15
CA GLU A 19 -50.94 -39.33 22.26
C GLU A 19 -50.08 -40.02 21.19
N LYS A 20 -49.30 -39.25 20.43
CA LYS A 20 -48.44 -39.80 19.37
C LYS A 20 -47.18 -40.42 19.97
N ASP A 21 -46.75 -41.53 19.38
CA ASP A 21 -45.58 -42.26 19.82
C ASP A 21 -44.27 -41.63 19.32
N LEU A 22 -43.13 -42.10 19.84
CA LEU A 22 -41.81 -41.62 19.43
C LEU A 22 -41.58 -41.78 17.92
N LYS A 23 -42.11 -42.86 17.32
CA LYS A 23 -41.97 -43.18 15.91
C LYS A 23 -42.65 -42.13 15.01
N TYR A 24 -43.80 -41.61 15.42
CA TYR A 24 -44.45 -40.48 14.75
C TYR A 24 -43.52 -39.25 14.72
N PHE A 25 -42.91 -38.88 15.84
CA PHE A 25 -42.02 -37.70 15.90
C PHE A 25 -40.71 -37.91 15.14
N GLN A 26 -40.14 -39.12 15.14
CA GLN A 26 -38.99 -39.48 14.29
C GLN A 26 -39.34 -39.34 12.81
N THR A 27 -40.51 -39.85 12.38
CA THR A 27 -40.99 -39.70 11.01
C THR A 27 -41.23 -38.23 10.63
N LEU A 28 -41.74 -37.43 11.58
CA LEU A 28 -41.97 -36.00 11.38
C LEU A 28 -40.64 -35.24 11.21
N LYS A 29 -39.63 -35.57 12.02
CA LYS A 29 -38.27 -35.04 11.92
C LYS A 29 -37.65 -35.40 10.57
N ASP A 30 -37.77 -36.65 10.13
CA ASP A 30 -37.26 -37.09 8.83
C ASP A 30 -37.94 -36.34 7.67
N LYS A 31 -39.27 -36.14 7.74
CA LYS A 31 -40.00 -35.32 6.76
C LYS A 31 -39.54 -33.88 6.76
N PHE A 32 -39.27 -33.30 7.93
CA PHE A 32 -38.78 -31.93 8.06
C PHE A 32 -37.37 -31.79 7.46
N GLN A 33 -36.46 -32.71 7.76
CA GLN A 33 -35.09 -32.73 7.21
C GLN A 33 -35.07 -32.99 5.70
N LYS A 34 -36.01 -33.81 5.19
CA LYS A 34 -36.14 -34.11 3.77
C LYS A 34 -36.91 -33.04 3.00
N ARG A 35 -37.56 -32.07 3.66
CA ARG A 35 -38.28 -30.98 2.99
C ARG A 35 -37.30 -30.18 2.12
N PRO A 36 -37.67 -29.83 0.87
CA PRO A 36 -36.85 -28.90 0.10
C PRO A 36 -36.82 -27.55 0.82
N THR A 37 -35.64 -27.16 1.29
CA THR A 37 -35.32 -25.84 1.79
C THR A 37 -34.90 -24.94 0.63
N LEU A 38 -34.98 -23.61 0.81
CA LEU A 38 -34.53 -22.64 -0.20
C LEU A 38 -33.09 -22.95 -0.65
N ASP A 39 -32.18 -23.22 0.27
CA ASP A 39 -30.79 -23.58 -0.04
C ASP A 39 -30.68 -24.80 -0.96
N ARG A 40 -31.52 -25.82 -0.75
CA ARG A 40 -31.51 -27.05 -1.56
C ARG A 40 -32.12 -26.85 -2.95
N MET A 41 -32.99 -25.86 -3.12
CA MET A 41 -33.53 -25.47 -4.43
C MET A 41 -32.49 -24.73 -5.28
N PHE A 42 -31.61 -23.95 -4.67
CA PHE A 42 -30.52 -23.26 -5.38
C PHE A 42 -29.29 -24.17 -5.62
N ALA A 43 -29.08 -25.18 -4.78
CA ALA A 43 -27.98 -26.15 -4.92
C ALA A 43 -28.01 -26.91 -6.27
N SER A 44 -29.18 -27.29 -6.76
CA SER A 44 -29.33 -27.99 -8.06
C SER A 44 -29.07 -27.11 -9.28
N THR A 45 -29.15 -25.78 -9.12
CA THR A 45 -28.84 -24.80 -10.16
C THR A 45 -27.34 -24.52 -10.25
N SER A 46 -26.61 -24.71 -9.14
CA SER A 46 -25.18 -24.41 -9.02
C SER A 46 -24.28 -25.32 -9.88
N GLN A 47 -24.57 -26.62 -9.98
CA GLN A 47 -23.67 -27.58 -10.67
C GLN A 47 -23.66 -27.50 -12.20
N ARG A 48 -24.65 -26.86 -12.85
CA ARG A 48 -24.74 -26.77 -14.33
C ARG A 48 -24.37 -25.39 -14.89
N ASN A 49 -24.13 -24.41 -14.02
CA ASN A 49 -23.96 -23.00 -14.38
C ASN A 49 -22.50 -22.52 -14.39
N ASP A 50 -21.54 -23.35 -14.01
CA ASP A 50 -20.16 -22.88 -13.83
C ASP A 50 -19.46 -22.57 -15.16
N ASP A 51 -19.64 -23.41 -16.20
CA ASP A 51 -18.96 -23.20 -17.48
C ASP A 51 -19.41 -21.91 -18.20
N GLY A 52 -20.72 -21.63 -18.21
CA GLY A 52 -21.27 -20.42 -18.83
C GLY A 52 -20.90 -19.15 -18.05
N LEU A 53 -20.90 -19.25 -16.73
CA LEU A 53 -20.43 -18.19 -15.84
C LEU A 53 -18.94 -17.91 -16.04
N ARG A 54 -18.10 -18.95 -16.04
CA ARG A 54 -16.66 -18.85 -16.30
C ARG A 54 -16.37 -18.26 -17.67
N ALA A 55 -17.10 -18.70 -18.70
CA ALA A 55 -16.99 -18.11 -20.04
C ALA A 55 -17.33 -16.61 -20.02
N SER A 56 -18.39 -16.21 -19.30
CA SER A 56 -18.76 -14.79 -19.22
C SER A 56 -17.66 -13.93 -18.56
N TYR A 57 -17.04 -14.39 -17.47
CA TYR A 57 -15.93 -13.67 -16.83
C TYR A 57 -14.70 -13.58 -17.75
N ASN A 58 -14.37 -14.66 -18.45
CA ASN A 58 -13.26 -14.64 -19.42
C ASN A 58 -13.51 -13.65 -20.56
N ILE A 59 -14.75 -13.60 -21.08
CA ILE A 59 -15.13 -12.63 -22.11
C ILE A 59 -15.05 -11.20 -21.58
N LEU A 60 -15.55 -10.94 -20.37
CA LEU A 60 -15.46 -9.63 -19.73
C LEU A 60 -14.01 -9.18 -19.53
N LEU A 61 -13.13 -10.10 -19.12
CA LEU A 61 -11.70 -9.82 -18.99
C LEU A 61 -11.07 -9.41 -20.34
N LEU A 62 -11.45 -10.05 -21.45
CA LEU A 62 -10.98 -9.68 -22.78
C LEU A 62 -11.51 -8.31 -23.23
N ILE A 63 -12.78 -8.01 -22.93
CA ILE A 63 -13.38 -6.68 -23.19
C ILE A 63 -12.63 -5.60 -22.41
N ALA A 64 -12.37 -5.82 -21.12
CA ALA A 64 -11.64 -4.90 -20.26
C ALA A 64 -10.20 -4.67 -20.76
N LYS A 65 -9.47 -5.75 -21.07
CA LYS A 65 -8.09 -5.67 -21.62
C LYS A 65 -8.01 -4.95 -22.96
N SER A 66 -9.09 -4.96 -23.75
CA SER A 66 -9.16 -4.23 -25.03
C SER A 66 -9.69 -2.80 -24.89
N GLY A 67 -9.97 -2.34 -23.66
CA GLY A 67 -10.47 -0.99 -23.39
C GLY A 67 -11.86 -0.74 -24.00
N LYS A 68 -12.66 -1.79 -24.19
CA LYS A 68 -13.99 -1.68 -24.80
C LYS A 68 -15.07 -1.55 -23.72
N PRO A 69 -16.19 -0.86 -24.01
CA PRO A 69 -17.29 -0.78 -23.07
C PRO A 69 -17.93 -2.16 -22.91
N HIS A 70 -18.37 -2.47 -21.68
CA HIS A 70 -19.01 -3.75 -21.37
C HIS A 70 -20.27 -4.02 -22.22
N THR A 71 -20.90 -2.96 -22.75
CA THR A 71 -22.08 -3.06 -23.64
C THR A 71 -21.85 -3.85 -24.93
N ILE A 72 -20.59 -4.08 -25.32
CA ILE A 72 -20.25 -4.89 -26.49
C ILE A 72 -20.64 -6.37 -26.32
N GLY A 73 -20.72 -6.85 -25.07
CA GLY A 73 -21.17 -8.20 -24.74
C GLY A 73 -22.54 -8.49 -25.33
N GLU A 74 -23.53 -7.68 -24.98
CA GLU A 74 -24.90 -7.82 -25.47
C GLU A 74 -25.06 -7.36 -26.92
N LYS A 75 -24.42 -6.25 -27.32
CA LYS A 75 -24.62 -5.65 -28.65
C LYS A 75 -24.01 -6.45 -29.80
N LEU A 76 -22.92 -7.19 -29.56
CA LEU A 76 -22.14 -7.80 -30.64
C LEU A 76 -21.73 -9.24 -30.33
N ILE A 77 -21.22 -9.51 -29.13
CA ILE A 77 -20.67 -10.83 -28.82
C ILE A 77 -21.77 -11.88 -28.75
N LEU A 78 -22.89 -11.60 -28.07
CA LEU A 78 -24.03 -12.52 -28.02
C LEU A 78 -24.60 -12.82 -29.43
N PRO A 79 -24.89 -11.83 -30.29
CA PRO A 79 -25.28 -12.07 -31.68
C PRO A 79 -24.24 -12.86 -32.50
N ALA A 80 -22.95 -12.56 -32.34
CA ALA A 80 -21.91 -13.28 -33.06
C ALA A 80 -21.84 -14.76 -32.66
N VAL A 81 -21.96 -15.04 -31.35
CA VAL A 81 -22.04 -16.42 -30.83
C VAL A 81 -23.29 -17.12 -31.37
N GLU A 82 -24.41 -16.42 -31.46
CA GLU A 82 -25.66 -16.95 -32.05
C GLU A 82 -25.48 -17.41 -33.50
N GLU A 83 -24.91 -16.55 -34.35
CA GLU A 83 -24.68 -16.86 -35.76
C GLU A 83 -23.73 -18.05 -35.96
N VAL A 84 -22.67 -18.15 -35.14
CA VAL A 84 -21.75 -19.31 -35.17
C VAL A 84 -22.48 -20.60 -34.76
N LEU A 85 -23.26 -20.56 -33.67
CA LEU A 85 -24.00 -21.75 -33.21
C LEU A 85 -25.02 -22.22 -34.24
N LYS A 86 -25.72 -21.28 -34.88
CA LYS A 86 -26.78 -21.56 -35.85
C LYS A 86 -26.24 -22.08 -37.19
N ASN A 87 -25.21 -21.43 -37.74
CA ASN A 87 -24.75 -21.71 -39.11
C ASN A 87 -23.56 -22.67 -39.18
N VAL A 88 -22.63 -22.61 -38.22
CA VAL A 88 -21.43 -23.45 -38.24
C VAL A 88 -21.67 -24.76 -37.52
N LEU A 89 -22.32 -24.71 -36.35
CA LEU A 89 -22.54 -25.87 -35.50
C LEU A 89 -23.91 -26.51 -35.66
N HIS A 90 -24.84 -25.84 -36.36
CA HIS A 90 -26.23 -26.27 -36.56
C HIS A 90 -26.92 -26.68 -35.23
N LYS A 91 -26.66 -25.92 -34.17
CA LYS A 91 -27.21 -26.16 -32.82
C LYS A 91 -28.18 -25.05 -32.42
N PRO A 92 -29.20 -25.36 -31.59
CA PRO A 92 -30.06 -24.34 -31.02
C PRO A 92 -29.24 -23.42 -30.11
N ALA A 93 -29.20 -22.13 -30.45
CA ALA A 93 -28.39 -21.15 -29.75
C ALA A 93 -29.01 -20.67 -28.43
N SER A 94 -30.35 -20.71 -28.33
CA SER A 94 -31.13 -20.14 -27.21
C SER A 94 -30.65 -20.63 -25.84
N ASP A 95 -30.39 -21.93 -25.72
CA ASP A 95 -30.08 -22.56 -24.43
C ASP A 95 -28.62 -22.32 -24.01
N ILE A 96 -27.73 -22.10 -24.98
CA ILE A 96 -26.32 -21.83 -24.74
C ILE A 96 -26.12 -20.35 -24.42
N ILE A 97 -26.75 -19.45 -25.19
CA ILE A 97 -26.68 -18.00 -24.96
C ILE A 97 -27.24 -17.63 -23.60
N LYS A 98 -28.38 -18.20 -23.19
CA LYS A 98 -28.96 -17.97 -21.86
C LYS A 98 -28.05 -18.38 -20.70
N ARG A 99 -27.11 -19.30 -20.94
CA ARG A 99 -26.13 -19.73 -19.93
C ARG A 99 -24.93 -18.80 -19.82
N ILE A 100 -24.71 -17.90 -20.79
CA ILE A 100 -23.60 -16.96 -20.80
C ILE A 100 -24.15 -15.57 -20.43
N PRO A 101 -24.12 -15.20 -19.13
CA PRO A 101 -24.67 -13.94 -18.66
C PRO A 101 -23.79 -12.75 -19.10
N LEU A 102 -24.09 -12.20 -20.27
CA LEU A 102 -23.42 -11.03 -20.85
C LEU A 102 -24.38 -9.87 -21.13
N SER A 103 -25.62 -9.93 -20.64
CA SER A 103 -26.52 -8.78 -20.71
C SER A 103 -25.98 -7.62 -19.88
N ASN A 104 -26.22 -6.40 -20.33
CA ASN A 104 -25.68 -5.19 -19.73
C ASN A 104 -26.03 -5.10 -18.24
N ASN A 105 -27.29 -5.37 -17.87
CA ASN A 105 -27.74 -5.35 -16.48
C ASN A 105 -27.01 -6.39 -15.61
N THR A 106 -26.69 -7.57 -16.16
CA THR A 106 -25.96 -8.59 -15.38
C THR A 106 -24.49 -8.24 -15.23
N VAL A 107 -23.89 -7.67 -16.27
CA VAL A 107 -22.50 -7.24 -16.23
C VAL A 107 -22.32 -6.06 -15.27
N GLU A 108 -23.21 -5.07 -15.34
CA GLU A 108 -23.25 -3.92 -14.43
C GLU A 108 -23.32 -4.37 -12.98
N ARG A 109 -24.29 -5.22 -12.62
CA ARG A 109 -24.41 -5.75 -11.26
C ARG A 109 -23.15 -6.45 -10.76
N ARG A 110 -22.43 -7.16 -11.62
CA ARG A 110 -21.17 -7.81 -11.24
C ARG A 110 -20.04 -6.82 -11.06
N ILE A 111 -20.00 -5.76 -11.86
CA ILE A 111 -19.05 -4.67 -11.66
C ILE A 111 -19.32 -4.05 -10.28
N ASP A 112 -20.58 -3.81 -9.93
CA ASP A 112 -20.94 -3.28 -8.61
C ASP A 112 -20.57 -4.24 -7.47
N GLU A 113 -20.87 -5.54 -7.62
CA GLU A 113 -20.51 -6.58 -6.63
C GLU A 113 -18.99 -6.65 -6.43
N MET A 114 -18.20 -6.75 -7.51
CA MET A 114 -16.74 -6.77 -7.43
C MET A 114 -16.18 -5.46 -6.88
N SER A 115 -16.77 -4.32 -7.25
CA SER A 115 -16.37 -3.01 -6.74
C SER A 115 -16.59 -2.94 -5.23
N SER A 116 -17.75 -3.37 -4.76
CA SER A 116 -18.08 -3.44 -3.32
C SER A 116 -17.14 -4.38 -2.56
N ASP A 117 -16.78 -5.52 -3.15
CA ASP A 117 -15.85 -6.47 -2.54
C ASP A 117 -14.44 -5.87 -2.42
N ILE A 118 -13.94 -5.22 -3.47
CA ILE A 118 -12.64 -4.55 -3.49
C ILE A 118 -12.64 -3.37 -2.50
N GLU A 119 -13.72 -2.57 -2.47
CA GLU A 119 -13.88 -1.44 -1.55
C GLU A 119 -13.88 -1.92 -0.10
N SER A 120 -14.62 -2.97 0.21
CA SER A 120 -14.66 -3.59 1.54
C SER A 120 -13.28 -4.10 1.95
N PHE A 121 -12.59 -4.82 1.05
CA PHE A 121 -11.22 -5.28 1.29
C PHE A 121 -10.28 -4.11 1.58
N LEU A 122 -10.30 -3.07 0.74
CA LEU A 122 -9.45 -1.90 0.88
C LEU A 122 -9.75 -1.14 2.17
N CYS A 123 -11.03 -0.94 2.52
CA CYS A 123 -11.43 -0.30 3.76
C CYS A 123 -10.90 -1.06 4.99
N ASN A 124 -11.07 -2.39 5.00
CA ASN A 124 -10.58 -3.23 6.09
C ASN A 124 -9.05 -3.19 6.18
N TYR A 125 -8.36 -3.22 5.05
CA TYR A 125 -6.90 -3.09 4.99
C TYR A 125 -6.43 -1.76 5.58
N LEU A 126 -6.96 -0.64 5.06
CA LEU A 126 -6.61 0.72 5.48
C LEU A 126 -6.93 1.02 6.95
N GLN A 127 -7.90 0.34 7.56
CA GLN A 127 -8.17 0.45 9.01
C GLN A 127 -7.02 -0.06 9.88
N THR A 128 -6.18 -0.94 9.33
CA THR A 128 -5.12 -1.63 10.10
C THR A 128 -3.71 -1.24 9.69
N THR A 129 -3.56 -0.51 8.58
CA THR A 129 -2.26 -0.15 8.01
C THR A 129 -2.04 1.35 8.04
N HIS A 130 -0.79 1.77 8.18
CA HIS A 130 -0.42 3.16 7.94
C HIS A 130 -0.39 3.45 6.44
N PHE A 131 -0.97 4.57 6.03
CA PHE A 131 -0.98 5.01 4.65
C PHE A 131 -0.91 6.54 4.59
N SER A 132 -0.47 7.06 3.45
CA SER A 132 -0.61 8.48 3.12
C SER A 132 -1.67 8.66 2.05
N ILE A 133 -2.35 9.81 2.08
CA ILE A 133 -3.34 10.20 1.09
C ILE A 133 -2.93 11.53 0.46
N GLN A 134 -2.96 11.61 -0.86
CA GLN A 134 -2.77 12.85 -1.61
C GLN A 134 -4.08 13.21 -2.29
N LEU A 135 -4.56 14.44 -2.08
CA LEU A 135 -5.74 14.97 -2.73
C LEU A 135 -5.31 15.91 -3.86
N ASP A 136 -5.90 15.77 -5.04
CA ASP A 136 -5.68 16.63 -6.20
C ASP A 136 -7.02 17.17 -6.69
N GLU A 137 -7.16 18.49 -6.74
CA GLU A 137 -8.39 19.16 -7.22
C GLU A 137 -8.12 19.80 -8.58
N SER A 138 -8.94 19.44 -9.57
CA SER A 138 -8.86 19.95 -10.93
C SER A 138 -10.21 20.53 -11.37
N THR A 139 -10.20 21.66 -12.07
CA THR A 139 -11.43 22.24 -12.64
C THR A 139 -11.61 21.80 -14.09
N LEU A 140 -12.77 21.24 -14.42
CA LEU A 140 -13.15 20.82 -15.76
C LEU A 140 -13.70 22.01 -16.58
N PRO A 141 -13.73 21.92 -17.93
CA PRO A 141 -14.17 23.01 -18.81
C PRO A 141 -15.62 23.50 -18.60
N ASP A 142 -16.45 22.70 -17.93
CA ASP A 142 -17.84 23.02 -17.56
C ASP A 142 -17.97 23.65 -16.16
N ASN A 143 -16.84 24.08 -15.58
CA ASN A 143 -16.76 24.63 -14.22
C ASN A 143 -17.10 23.61 -13.12
N ALA A 144 -17.10 22.32 -13.44
CA ALA A 144 -17.16 21.25 -12.45
C ALA A 144 -15.78 21.07 -11.79
N ALA A 145 -15.74 20.83 -10.48
CA ALA A 145 -14.53 20.46 -9.76
C ALA A 145 -14.44 18.93 -9.66
N LEU A 146 -13.26 18.39 -9.97
CA LEU A 146 -12.90 16.99 -9.79
C LEU A 146 -11.89 16.90 -8.65
N LEU A 147 -12.24 16.17 -7.58
CA LEU A 147 -11.32 15.86 -6.50
C LEU A 147 -10.87 14.39 -6.62
N LEU A 148 -9.58 14.17 -6.83
CA LEU A 148 -8.96 12.86 -6.87
C LEU A 148 -8.24 12.60 -5.55
N ALA A 149 -8.37 11.38 -5.03
CA ALA A 149 -7.67 10.94 -3.82
C ALA A 149 -6.79 9.73 -4.15
N TYR A 150 -5.48 9.88 -3.97
CA TYR A 150 -4.49 8.84 -4.17
C TYR A 150 -4.06 8.31 -2.81
N THR A 151 -4.19 7.00 -2.57
CA THR A 151 -3.72 6.35 -1.36
C THR A 151 -2.43 5.58 -1.65
N SER A 152 -1.42 5.79 -0.81
CA SER A 152 -0.18 5.01 -0.84
C SER A 152 0.02 4.34 0.51
N CYS A 153 0.13 3.02 0.48
CA CYS A 153 0.42 2.20 1.65
C CYS A 153 1.87 1.77 1.56
N GLN A 154 2.64 1.93 2.64
CA GLN A 154 3.97 1.36 2.72
C GLN A 154 3.83 -0.12 3.08
N GLU A 155 4.23 -1.03 2.18
CA GLU A 155 4.58 -2.38 2.64
C GLU A 155 5.79 -2.25 3.56
N ASP A 156 5.64 -2.70 4.81
CA ASP A 156 6.55 -2.46 5.94
C ASP A 156 8.02 -2.87 5.68
N ASP A 157 8.29 -3.70 4.66
CA ASP A 157 9.63 -4.21 4.36
C ASP A 157 10.54 -3.23 3.59
N VAL A 158 9.99 -2.40 2.70
CA VAL A 158 10.83 -1.56 1.80
C VAL A 158 11.25 -0.25 2.47
N SER A 159 10.37 0.34 3.29
CA SER A 159 10.64 1.57 4.02
C SER A 159 11.75 1.41 5.06
N THR A 160 11.67 0.32 5.82
CA THR A 160 12.67 -0.06 6.84
C THR A 160 14.05 -0.22 6.20
N TYR A 161 14.12 -0.86 5.02
CA TYR A 161 15.34 -1.02 4.24
C TYR A 161 15.93 0.32 3.77
N VAL A 162 15.08 1.23 3.26
CA VAL A 162 15.50 2.57 2.81
C VAL A 162 16.02 3.41 3.98
N GLN A 163 15.35 3.37 5.13
CA GLN A 163 15.81 4.09 6.32
C GLN A 163 17.15 3.55 6.84
N HIS A 164 17.32 2.22 6.88
CA HIS A 164 18.58 1.60 7.27
C HIS A 164 19.73 1.97 6.32
N LEU A 165 19.48 1.99 5.01
CA LEU A 165 20.48 2.40 4.02
C LEU A 165 20.88 3.88 4.15
N ASN A 166 19.92 4.77 4.38
CA ASN A 166 20.22 6.20 4.57
C ASN A 166 21.02 6.45 5.87
N ALA A 167 20.72 5.72 6.95
CA ALA A 167 21.47 5.81 8.20
C ALA A 167 22.92 5.34 8.04
N LEU A 168 23.13 4.23 7.31
CA LEU A 168 24.46 3.72 7.00
C LEU A 168 25.27 4.72 6.14
N TYR A 169 24.60 5.33 5.16
CA TYR A 169 25.22 6.32 4.28
C TYR A 169 25.66 7.56 5.06
N SER A 170 24.80 8.09 5.94
CA SER A 170 25.13 9.25 6.79
C SER A 170 26.24 8.94 7.80
N ASP A 171 26.26 7.73 8.40
CA ASP A 171 27.36 7.30 9.28
C ASP A 171 28.69 7.26 8.52
N PHE A 172 28.68 6.77 7.28
CA PHE A 172 29.87 6.72 6.43
C PHE A 172 30.36 8.13 6.04
N GLU A 173 29.46 9.02 5.64
CA GLU A 173 29.83 10.41 5.32
C GLU A 173 30.41 11.15 6.52
N SER A 174 29.84 10.97 7.72
CA SER A 174 30.34 11.64 8.92
C SER A 174 31.66 11.04 9.42
N ARG A 175 31.79 9.70 9.41
CA ARG A 175 33.00 9.03 9.92
C ARG A 175 34.22 9.19 9.03
N PHE A 176 34.00 9.43 7.75
CA PHE A 176 35.06 9.61 6.76
C PHE A 176 35.02 11.01 6.15
N GLU A 177 34.37 11.96 6.82
CA GLU A 177 34.26 13.35 6.34
C GLU A 177 35.66 13.92 6.11
N ASP A 178 36.57 13.68 7.05
CA ASP A 178 37.97 14.06 7.00
C ASP A 178 38.72 13.51 5.78
N ILE A 179 38.45 12.26 5.39
CA ILE A 179 39.02 11.63 4.20
C ILE A 179 38.36 12.15 2.92
N LEU A 180 37.04 12.33 2.93
CA LEU A 180 36.26 12.78 1.77
C LEU A 180 36.57 14.23 1.38
N ILE A 181 36.84 15.09 2.37
CA ILE A 181 37.22 16.49 2.15
C ILE A 181 38.74 16.69 2.07
N MET A 182 39.52 15.61 2.16
CA MET A 182 40.98 15.71 2.14
C MET A 182 41.46 16.22 0.77
N VAL A 183 41.85 17.49 0.73
CA VAL A 183 42.60 18.04 -0.40
C VAL A 183 44.03 17.52 -0.31
N ILE A 184 44.33 16.46 -1.05
CA ILE A 184 45.69 15.93 -1.13
C ILE A 184 46.50 16.91 -1.98
N PRO A 185 47.48 17.63 -1.40
CA PRO A 185 48.27 18.59 -2.14
C PRO A 185 49.03 17.89 -3.29
N PRO A 186 49.17 18.53 -4.46
CA PRO A 186 49.85 17.95 -5.60
C PRO A 186 51.28 17.46 -5.31
N TRP A 187 51.96 18.04 -4.31
CA TRP A 187 53.29 17.62 -3.90
C TRP A 187 53.30 16.36 -3.01
N ILE A 188 52.21 16.04 -2.30
CA ILE A 188 52.07 14.72 -1.65
C ILE A 188 51.89 13.65 -2.73
N ILE A 189 51.16 13.98 -3.81
CA ILE A 189 50.98 13.12 -4.98
C ILE A 189 52.29 13.05 -5.81
N ASN A 190 53.03 14.15 -5.90
CA ASN A 190 54.25 14.29 -6.69
C ASN A 190 55.28 15.24 -6.01
N PRO A 191 56.15 14.73 -5.13
CA PRO A 191 57.03 15.54 -4.28
C PRO A 191 58.18 16.27 -5.00
N TYR A 192 58.33 16.06 -6.32
CA TYR A 192 59.39 16.68 -7.13
C TYR A 192 58.84 17.56 -8.27
N GLY A 193 57.58 18.02 -8.21
CA GLY A 193 57.02 18.98 -9.17
C GLY A 193 57.48 20.42 -8.92
N ASP A 194 57.65 21.22 -9.98
CA ASP A 194 58.14 22.61 -9.92
C ASP A 194 57.25 23.53 -9.06
N ILE A 195 57.89 24.31 -8.17
CA ILE A 195 57.27 25.11 -7.10
C ILE A 195 57.45 26.60 -7.40
N GLU A 196 56.57 27.20 -8.19
CA GLU A 196 56.50 28.66 -8.34
C GLU A 196 55.13 29.14 -7.80
N GLU A 197 55.10 29.64 -6.55
CA GLU A 197 54.15 30.62 -5.93
C GLU A 197 53.68 30.31 -4.49
N THR A 198 53.68 29.07 -3.99
CA THR A 198 53.02 28.75 -2.69
C THR A 198 53.85 28.98 -1.42
N ASN A 199 55.11 29.40 -1.53
CA ASN A 199 56.06 29.40 -0.40
C ASN A 199 56.05 30.68 0.46
N VAL A 200 55.41 31.77 0.03
CA VAL A 200 55.46 33.05 0.77
C VAL A 200 54.42 33.10 1.90
N ILE A 201 53.22 32.55 1.67
CA ILE A 201 52.08 32.67 2.60
C ILE A 201 52.25 31.79 3.85
N ILE A 202 52.81 30.59 3.70
CA ILE A 202 52.94 29.63 4.82
C ILE A 202 54.04 30.06 5.81
N GLN A 203 55.08 30.78 5.36
CA GLN A 203 56.12 31.28 6.26
C GLN A 203 55.61 32.39 7.20
N GLU A 204 54.71 33.24 6.73
CA GLU A 204 54.08 34.31 7.53
C GLU A 204 53.18 33.75 8.65
N GLU A 205 52.35 32.75 8.34
CA GLU A 205 51.43 32.15 9.34
C GLU A 205 52.18 31.43 10.48
N LEU A 206 53.29 30.74 10.16
CA LEU A 206 54.10 30.05 11.16
C LEU A 206 54.79 31.01 12.14
N THR A 207 55.17 32.21 11.67
CA THR A 207 55.79 33.24 12.53
C THR A 207 54.77 33.89 13.48
N GLU A 208 53.51 34.06 13.06
CA GLU A 208 52.43 34.54 13.93
C GLU A 208 52.03 33.53 15.03
N VAL A 209 52.01 32.23 14.73
CA VAL A 209 51.64 31.19 15.72
C VAL A 209 52.70 31.07 16.82
N GLN A 210 53.99 31.21 16.47
CA GLN A 210 55.08 31.18 17.45
C GLN A 210 55.03 32.38 18.41
N THR A 211 54.74 33.58 17.89
CA THR A 211 54.66 34.80 18.70
C THR A 211 53.43 34.81 19.63
N LYS A 212 52.29 34.26 19.21
CA LYS A 212 51.11 34.07 20.07
C LYS A 212 51.37 33.10 21.22
N ASN A 213 52.01 31.96 20.97
CA ASN A 213 52.32 30.97 22.02
C ASN A 213 53.28 31.51 23.08
N LEU A 214 54.26 32.31 22.69
CA LEU A 214 55.19 32.97 23.61
C LEU A 214 54.47 33.97 24.53
N ARG A 215 53.53 34.76 24.01
CA ARG A 215 52.70 35.69 24.82
C ARG A 215 51.83 34.95 25.84
N PHE A 216 51.26 33.79 25.48
CA PHE A 216 50.44 33.00 26.39
C PHE A 216 51.25 32.40 27.54
N SER A 217 52.46 31.90 27.28
CA SER A 217 53.31 31.39 28.36
C SER A 217 53.73 32.49 29.33
N LEU A 218 54.08 33.68 28.81
CA LEU A 218 54.48 34.81 29.65
C LEU A 218 53.36 35.28 30.60
N ASN A 219 52.12 35.37 30.09
CA ASN A 219 50.96 35.77 30.92
C ASN A 219 50.62 34.74 32.00
N ARG A 220 50.79 33.45 31.71
CA ARG A 220 50.58 32.36 32.68
C ARG A 220 51.60 32.42 33.82
N ASP A 221 52.85 32.71 33.49
CA ASP A 221 53.93 32.79 34.48
C ASP A 221 53.77 34.02 35.39
N ILE A 222 53.27 35.13 34.84
CA ILE A 222 52.94 36.34 35.62
C ILE A 222 51.78 36.06 36.60
N SER A 223 50.72 35.35 36.20
CA SER A 223 49.61 35.00 37.10
C SER A 223 49.98 34.02 38.21
N ASN A 224 50.91 33.09 37.97
CA ASN A 224 51.35 32.12 38.99
C ASN A 224 52.35 32.71 40.01
N SER A 225 52.95 33.87 39.72
CA SER A 225 53.96 34.51 40.58
C SER A 225 53.39 35.39 41.72
N GLY A 226 52.06 35.51 41.83
CA GLY A 226 51.41 36.28 42.91
C GLY A 226 51.55 37.81 42.84
N CYS A 227 52.21 38.36 41.81
CA CYS A 227 52.32 39.80 41.59
C CYS A 227 51.01 40.38 41.04
N LYS A 228 50.23 41.08 41.88
CA LYS A 228 49.19 42.01 41.41
C LYS A 228 49.82 43.38 41.18
N THR A 229 50.03 43.78 39.93
CA THR A 229 50.14 45.20 39.60
C THR A 229 49.59 45.46 38.20
N THR A 230 48.55 46.28 38.15
CA THR A 230 48.03 46.96 36.95
C THR A 230 49.11 47.84 36.35
N TYR A 231 49.30 47.83 35.03
CA TYR A 231 49.17 48.99 34.12
C TYR A 231 49.48 48.60 32.66
N PRO A 232 48.82 49.23 31.67
CA PRO A 232 48.81 48.80 30.27
C PRO A 232 50.02 49.39 29.52
N LEU A 233 50.67 48.59 28.68
CA LEU A 233 51.70 49.07 27.76
C LEU A 233 51.29 48.85 26.31
N LEU A 234 50.83 49.97 25.75
CA LEU A 234 50.75 50.31 24.33
C LEU A 234 52.06 49.97 23.61
N ILE A 235 51.96 49.36 22.43
CA ILE A 235 53.02 49.36 21.42
C ILE A 235 52.40 49.74 20.07
N PRO A 236 53.09 50.55 19.26
CA PRO A 236 52.50 51.48 18.28
C PRO A 236 52.32 50.87 16.89
N TYR A 237 51.36 51.44 16.15
CA TYR A 237 51.26 51.33 14.70
C TYR A 237 52.51 51.88 14.01
N TYR A 238 53.09 51.09 13.10
CA TYR A 238 53.80 51.60 11.93
C TYR A 238 53.46 50.70 10.73
N GLY A 239 52.85 51.30 9.72
CA GLY A 239 52.65 50.68 8.41
C GLY A 239 53.76 51.05 7.45
N ILE A 240 54.01 50.15 6.50
CA ILE A 240 54.14 50.38 5.05
C ILE A 240 53.43 49.20 4.39
#